data_AF-A0A1Z8RGU4-F1
#
_entry.id   AF-A0A1Z8RGU4-F1
#
_cell.length_a   1.000
_cell.length_b   1.000
_cell.length_c   1.000
_cell.angle_alpha   90.00
_cell.angle_beta   90.00
_cell.angle_gamma   90.00
#
_symmetry.space_group_name_H-M   'P 1'
#
loop_
_entity.id
_entity.type
_entity.pdbx_description
1 polymer ?
#
loop_
_entity_poly.entity_id
_entity_poly.type
_entity_poly.pdbx_seq_one_letter_code
_entity_poly.pdbx_strand_id
1 'polypeptide(L)'
;MSVIANGQVSDLWAAMADGIGELTFLSSEWVDVASDVLDGLVATRADGLSGEKFTFCEVAHNPPAYLRVGGKLAWNVTFDGGSVMVSEGELEASACDFKLEGEHAILSNMARLQFKGRDPKVVAAAQARLGKLGRWEFVGKGPENPLLGAVLRGLHDAMAVQTMPRFTFMTPEWVHCARQILTTRAEKYADRIKDVVFTFSEEFTDTPAYAFPDGSHGGFWVQCDHGNLTVGAGPLPTAMEPADMLTKGMYTPIVPVGRTVNAAMTEDDQAEQAEYSKAAFRFDKVLNRRPVEQTQPSGRGPMPSELGVIFMPLHDELSKRTANELPCDFDDSLKAEWSAPPRFDRDPDYDTSWLNYDKVDIYGNAR
;
A
#
# COMPACT_ATOMS: atom_id res chain seq x y z
N MET A 1 13.42 -11.77 12.79
CA MET A 1 14.73 -11.12 13.02
C MET A 1 14.95 -10.17 11.85
N SER A 2 15.06 -8.88 12.12
CA SER A 2 15.06 -7.80 11.10
C SER A 2 16.30 -7.85 10.21
N VAL A 3 16.12 -7.86 8.88
CA VAL A 3 17.23 -7.78 7.93
C VAL A 3 17.66 -6.32 7.75
N ILE A 4 18.96 -6.11 7.92
CA ILE A 4 19.59 -4.81 8.08
C ILE A 4 20.32 -4.45 6.79
N ALA A 5 19.95 -3.33 6.17
CA ALA A 5 20.75 -2.64 5.16
C ALA A 5 21.81 -1.78 5.87
N ASN A 6 23.11 -1.95 5.60
CA ASN A 6 24.20 -1.09 6.13
C ASN A 6 24.34 -0.95 7.67
N GLY A 7 23.75 -1.83 8.46
CA GLY A 7 23.77 -1.71 9.92
C GLY A 7 22.61 -0.91 10.52
N GLN A 8 21.72 -0.31 9.69
CA GLN A 8 20.59 0.50 10.16
C GLN A 8 19.27 0.10 9.49
N VAL A 9 18.28 -0.21 10.31
CA VAL A 9 16.90 -0.45 9.88
C VAL A 9 16.28 0.89 9.47
N SER A 10 15.54 0.93 8.35
CA SER A 10 14.80 2.14 7.93
C SER A 10 13.91 2.63 9.07
N ASP A 11 14.06 3.90 9.48
CA ASP A 11 13.28 4.47 10.57
C ASP A 11 11.76 4.37 10.32
N LEU A 12 11.35 4.42 9.06
CA LEU A 12 9.96 4.26 8.66
C LEU A 12 9.44 2.85 8.99
N TRP A 13 10.21 1.81 8.67
CA TRP A 13 9.84 0.42 8.93
C TRP A 13 9.86 0.11 10.41
N ALA A 14 10.90 0.56 11.11
CA ALA A 14 11.04 0.34 12.55
C ALA A 14 9.93 1.05 13.37
N ALA A 15 9.21 2.00 12.76
CA ALA A 15 8.07 2.68 13.35
C ALA A 15 6.70 2.12 12.92
N MET A 16 6.56 1.26 11.92
CA MET A 16 5.25 0.85 11.40
C MET A 16 4.66 -0.37 12.12
N ALA A 17 3.33 -0.49 12.06
CA ALA A 17 2.61 -1.70 12.45
C ALA A 17 2.95 -2.88 11.53
N ASP A 18 3.16 -4.04 12.14
CA ASP A 18 3.33 -5.31 11.42
C ASP A 18 1.97 -5.71 10.78
N GLY A 19 2.02 -6.49 9.70
CA GLY A 19 0.83 -6.95 8.97
C GLY A 19 0.32 -5.95 7.93
N ILE A 20 -0.86 -6.23 7.38
CA ILE A 20 -1.38 -5.54 6.18
C ILE A 20 -2.65 -4.73 6.44
N GLY A 21 -3.26 -4.86 7.61
CA GLY A 21 -4.57 -4.28 7.89
C GLY A 21 -5.69 -4.83 6.99
N GLU A 22 -6.93 -4.57 7.40
CA GLU A 22 -8.14 -5.02 6.71
C GLU A 22 -9.07 -3.85 6.35
N LEU A 23 -8.76 -2.64 6.83
CA LEU A 23 -9.64 -1.47 6.74
C LEU A 23 -8.96 -0.36 5.94
N THR A 24 -9.66 0.18 4.96
CA THR A 24 -9.17 1.33 4.20
C THR A 24 -9.27 2.59 5.06
N PHE A 25 -8.17 3.34 5.16
CA PHE A 25 -8.13 4.55 6.00
C PHE A 25 -9.29 5.51 5.69
N LEU A 26 -10.04 5.87 6.73
CA LEU A 26 -11.24 6.71 6.72
C LEU A 26 -12.43 6.20 5.88
N SER A 27 -12.45 4.92 5.49
CA SER A 27 -13.70 4.32 5.00
C SER A 27 -14.70 4.19 6.15
N SER A 28 -15.97 3.98 5.82
CA SER A 28 -17.03 3.80 6.82
C SER A 28 -16.70 2.69 7.83
N GLU A 29 -16.21 1.55 7.34
CA GLU A 29 -15.82 0.42 8.19
C GLU A 29 -14.63 0.75 9.09
N TRP A 30 -13.71 1.61 8.63
CA TRP A 30 -12.60 2.08 9.45
C TRP A 30 -13.10 3.00 10.57
N VAL A 31 -14.03 3.91 10.27
CA VAL A 31 -14.61 4.85 11.23
C VAL A 31 -15.43 4.12 12.30
N ASP A 32 -16.20 3.11 11.91
CA ASP A 32 -16.95 2.26 12.84
C ASP A 32 -16.03 1.57 13.85
N VAL A 33 -14.94 0.93 13.36
CA VAL A 33 -13.97 0.26 14.25
C VAL A 33 -13.21 1.28 15.11
N ALA A 34 -12.86 2.45 14.57
CA ALA A 34 -12.24 3.52 15.34
C ALA A 34 -13.16 4.02 16.47
N SER A 35 -14.49 4.05 16.24
CA SER A 35 -15.49 4.38 17.26
C SER A 35 -15.46 3.38 18.41
N ASP A 36 -15.55 2.08 18.13
CA ASP A 36 -15.52 1.04 19.16
C ASP A 36 -14.23 1.07 19.99
N VAL A 37 -13.09 1.30 19.33
CA VAL A 37 -11.78 1.42 19.99
C VAL A 37 -11.73 2.65 20.89
N LEU A 38 -12.20 3.81 20.41
CA LEU A 38 -12.23 5.04 21.18
C LEU A 38 -13.15 4.92 22.40
N ASP A 39 -14.34 4.36 22.24
CA ASP A 39 -15.28 4.12 23.34
C ASP A 39 -14.64 3.27 24.44
N GLY A 40 -13.98 2.18 24.07
CA GLY A 40 -13.24 1.33 25.02
C GLY A 40 -12.11 2.08 25.73
N LEU A 41 -11.32 2.88 25.01
CA LEU A 41 -10.21 3.63 25.56
C LEU A 41 -10.66 4.76 26.51
N VAL A 42 -11.77 5.42 26.18
CA VAL A 42 -12.37 6.48 27.01
C VAL A 42 -13.03 5.88 28.25
N ALA A 43 -13.76 4.78 28.13
CA ALA A 43 -14.40 4.11 29.27
C ALA A 43 -13.39 3.73 30.37
N THR A 44 -12.17 3.31 30.00
CA THR A 44 -11.11 2.99 30.97
C THR A 44 -10.50 4.22 31.67
N ARG A 45 -10.85 5.44 31.24
CA ARG A 45 -10.27 6.72 31.72
C ARG A 45 -11.34 7.78 32.01
N ALA A 46 -12.62 7.41 32.07
CA ALA A 46 -13.75 8.33 32.11
C ALA A 46 -13.65 9.36 33.23
N ASP A 47 -13.28 8.96 34.44
CA ASP A 47 -13.13 9.86 35.59
C ASP A 47 -12.12 10.99 35.33
N GLY A 48 -10.99 10.65 34.70
CA GLY A 48 -9.93 11.61 34.35
C GLY A 48 -10.26 12.51 33.15
N LEU A 49 -11.31 12.17 32.39
CA LEU A 49 -11.78 12.92 31.23
C LEU A 49 -13.13 13.65 31.49
N SER A 50 -13.69 13.52 32.70
CA SER A 50 -15.02 14.02 33.07
C SER A 50 -15.23 15.54 32.92
N GLY A 51 -14.15 16.33 32.89
CA GLY A 51 -14.19 17.77 32.64
C GLY A 51 -13.67 18.19 31.27
N GLU A 52 -13.25 17.25 30.42
CA GLU A 52 -12.63 17.53 29.13
C GLU A 52 -13.70 17.70 28.05
N LYS A 53 -13.56 18.76 27.25
CA LYS A 53 -14.27 18.90 25.98
C LYS A 53 -13.26 19.17 24.89
N PHE A 54 -13.28 18.36 23.84
CA PHE A 54 -12.36 18.49 22.73
C PHE A 54 -12.96 17.90 21.47
N THR A 55 -12.86 18.61 20.35
CA THR A 55 -13.33 18.15 19.04
C THR A 55 -12.17 18.15 18.05
N PHE A 56 -11.95 17.02 17.38
CA PHE A 56 -11.04 16.98 16.23
C PHE A 56 -11.71 16.50 14.96
N CYS A 57 -11.21 16.98 13.83
CA CYS A 57 -11.61 16.53 12.50
C CYS A 57 -10.35 16.28 11.65
N GLU A 58 -10.35 15.18 10.90
CA GLU A 58 -9.27 14.85 9.99
C GLU A 58 -9.85 14.61 8.59
N VAL A 59 -9.28 15.31 7.60
CA VAL A 59 -9.72 15.32 6.21
C VAL A 59 -8.59 14.79 5.32
N ALA A 60 -8.90 13.75 4.56
CA ALA A 60 -8.01 13.11 3.61
C ALA A 60 -8.45 13.41 2.18
N HIS A 61 -7.70 14.29 1.51
CA HIS A 61 -7.91 14.65 0.11
C HIS A 61 -7.43 13.56 -0.83
N ASN A 62 -8.07 13.47 -1.98
CA ASN A 62 -7.76 12.54 -3.04
C ASN A 62 -7.76 11.05 -2.64
N PRO A 63 -8.88 10.54 -2.09
CA PRO A 63 -9.01 9.13 -1.79
C PRO A 63 -8.92 8.29 -3.07
N PRO A 64 -8.58 7.00 -2.97
CA PRO A 64 -8.58 6.09 -4.10
C PRO A 64 -9.94 6.08 -4.82
N ALA A 65 -9.91 6.11 -6.15
CA ALA A 65 -11.12 6.20 -6.98
C ALA A 65 -12.11 5.03 -6.73
N TYR A 66 -11.61 3.86 -6.33
CA TYR A 66 -12.45 2.69 -6.03
C TYR A 66 -13.41 2.91 -4.86
N LEU A 67 -13.14 3.87 -3.97
CA LEU A 67 -14.02 4.20 -2.83
C LEU A 67 -15.27 4.98 -3.27
N ARG A 68 -15.28 5.58 -4.46
CA ARG A 68 -16.43 6.32 -5.03
C ARG A 68 -17.01 7.40 -4.09
N VAL A 69 -16.13 8.02 -3.30
CA VAL A 69 -16.46 8.99 -2.23
C VAL A 69 -16.19 10.45 -2.65
N GLY A 70 -15.90 10.68 -3.93
CA GLY A 70 -15.52 11.99 -4.44
C GLY A 70 -14.10 12.40 -4.05
N GLY A 71 -13.85 13.70 -3.97
CA GLY A 71 -12.50 14.25 -3.81
C GLY A 71 -11.88 14.17 -2.41
N LYS A 72 -12.64 13.78 -1.37
CA LYS A 72 -12.14 13.68 0.00
C LYS A 72 -12.93 12.69 0.86
N LEU A 73 -12.25 12.14 1.86
CA LEU A 73 -12.85 11.47 3.01
C LEU A 73 -12.59 12.31 4.26
N ALA A 74 -13.49 12.24 5.23
CA ALA A 74 -13.32 12.94 6.49
C ALA A 74 -14.03 12.19 7.62
N TRP A 75 -13.52 12.40 8.82
CA TRP A 75 -14.16 11.95 10.05
C TRP A 75 -13.92 12.97 11.15
N ASN A 76 -14.70 12.87 12.21
CA ASN A 76 -14.58 13.72 13.37
C ASN A 76 -14.86 12.95 14.66
N VAL A 77 -14.30 13.48 15.74
CA VAL A 77 -14.44 12.95 17.09
C VAL A 77 -14.72 14.09 18.04
N THR A 78 -15.77 13.95 18.85
CA THR A 78 -16.13 14.88 19.92
C THR A 78 -16.03 14.18 21.26
N PHE A 79 -15.13 14.66 22.12
CA PHE A 79 -15.05 14.29 23.52
C PHE A 79 -15.90 15.25 24.34
N ASP A 80 -16.79 14.73 25.17
CA ASP A 80 -17.58 15.51 26.12
C ASP A 80 -17.70 14.78 27.46
N GLY A 81 -16.96 15.27 28.47
CA GLY A 81 -17.17 14.90 29.85
C GLY A 81 -17.03 13.40 30.15
N GLY A 82 -16.02 12.75 29.56
CA GLY A 82 -15.77 11.31 29.72
C GLY A 82 -16.58 10.41 28.78
N SER A 83 -17.26 10.99 27.80
CA SER A 83 -17.85 10.29 26.65
C SER A 83 -17.16 10.71 25.35
N VAL A 84 -17.32 9.90 24.30
CA VAL A 84 -16.82 10.19 22.96
C VAL A 84 -17.90 9.89 21.93
N MET A 85 -17.98 10.73 20.90
CA MET A 85 -18.78 10.49 19.72
C MET A 85 -17.85 10.54 18.51
N VAL A 86 -17.93 9.53 17.67
CA VAL A 86 -17.21 9.45 16.40
C VAL A 86 -18.21 9.52 15.26
N SER A 87 -17.89 10.24 14.19
CA SER A 87 -18.77 10.36 13.04
C SER A 87 -17.98 10.53 11.75
N GLU A 88 -18.54 10.01 10.67
CA GLU A 88 -18.09 10.35 9.33
C GLU A 88 -18.41 11.81 8.99
N GLY A 89 -17.64 12.34 8.06
CA GLY A 89 -17.84 13.68 7.53
C GLY A 89 -16.94 14.72 8.17
N GLU A 90 -16.83 15.81 7.42
CA GLU A 90 -16.01 16.96 7.78
C GLU A 90 -16.81 17.93 8.63
N LEU A 91 -16.17 18.43 9.69
CA LEU A 91 -16.66 19.56 10.45
C LEU A 91 -16.07 20.87 9.91
N GLU A 92 -16.87 21.92 9.98
CA GLU A 92 -16.40 23.29 9.76
C GLU A 92 -15.27 23.62 10.75
N ALA A 93 -14.28 24.38 10.29
CA ALA A 93 -13.12 24.74 11.11
C ALA A 93 -13.49 25.42 12.44
N SER A 94 -14.57 26.20 12.48
CA SER A 94 -15.07 26.85 13.70
C SER A 94 -15.72 25.91 14.71
N ALA A 95 -16.04 24.68 14.30
CA ALA A 95 -16.61 23.64 15.14
C ALA A 95 -15.55 22.64 15.67
N CYS A 96 -14.26 22.86 15.34
CA CYS A 96 -13.16 22.01 15.77
C CYS A 96 -12.20 22.76 16.70
N ASP A 97 -11.75 22.08 17.75
CA ASP A 97 -10.58 22.53 18.52
C ASP A 97 -9.28 22.22 17.75
N PHE A 98 -9.28 21.14 16.98
CA PHE A 98 -8.20 20.77 16.07
C PHE A 98 -8.73 20.22 14.75
N LYS A 99 -8.27 20.77 13.61
CA LYS A 99 -8.54 20.18 12.29
C LYS A 99 -7.23 19.93 11.56
N LEU A 100 -7.10 18.76 10.96
CA LEU A 100 -5.97 18.36 10.13
C LEU A 100 -6.48 18.02 8.72
N GLU A 101 -5.84 18.58 7.71
CA GLU A 101 -6.07 18.18 6.32
C GLU A 101 -4.76 17.80 5.62
N GLY A 102 -4.82 16.74 4.81
CA GLY A 102 -3.67 16.25 4.04
C GLY A 102 -4.08 15.27 2.95
N GLU A 103 -3.10 14.73 2.22
CA GLU A 103 -3.34 13.76 1.15
C GLU A 103 -3.57 12.35 1.71
N HIS A 104 -4.60 11.66 1.20
CA HIS A 104 -5.07 10.36 1.70
C HIS A 104 -3.98 9.29 1.71
N ALA A 105 -3.18 9.21 0.64
CA ALA A 105 -2.13 8.22 0.55
C ALA A 105 -0.98 8.50 1.53
N ILE A 106 -0.80 9.73 2.00
CA ILE A 106 0.20 10.08 3.02
C ILE A 106 -0.37 9.83 4.42
N LEU A 107 -1.60 10.30 4.68
CA LEU A 107 -2.28 10.10 5.95
C LEU A 107 -2.47 8.61 6.28
N SER A 108 -2.88 7.79 5.31
CA SER A 108 -3.00 6.33 5.49
C SER A 108 -1.68 5.67 5.92
N ASN A 109 -0.53 6.16 5.44
CA ASN A 109 0.78 5.69 5.90
C ASN A 109 1.13 6.20 7.30
N MET A 110 0.77 7.44 7.64
CA MET A 110 0.95 7.97 8.99
C MET A 110 0.08 7.24 10.02
N ALA A 111 -1.13 6.86 9.64
CA ALA A 111 -2.06 6.08 10.46
C ALA A 111 -1.51 4.70 10.84
N ARG A 112 -0.48 4.21 10.12
CA ARG A 112 0.17 2.92 10.38
C ARG A 112 1.39 2.98 11.29
N LEU A 113 1.81 4.17 11.72
CA LEU A 113 2.90 4.26 12.69
C LEU A 113 2.45 3.67 14.04
N GLN A 114 3.32 2.94 14.72
CA GLN A 114 3.11 2.46 16.07
C GLN A 114 4.03 3.21 17.01
N PHE A 115 3.44 3.79 18.04
CA PHE A 115 4.14 4.39 19.17
C PHE A 115 4.47 3.31 20.20
N LYS A 116 3.54 2.40 20.49
CA LYS A 116 3.75 1.37 21.50
C LYS A 116 4.79 0.36 21.02
N GLY A 117 5.84 0.19 21.83
CA GLY A 117 6.89 -0.81 21.58
C GLY A 117 7.94 -0.40 20.56
N ARG A 118 7.89 0.83 20.02
CA ARG A 118 8.88 1.37 19.08
C ARG A 118 9.71 2.49 19.73
N ASP A 119 10.92 2.74 19.24
CA ASP A 119 11.77 3.84 19.72
C ASP A 119 11.13 5.19 19.33
N PRO A 120 10.84 6.10 20.29
CA PRO A 120 10.26 7.41 19.99
C PRO A 120 11.06 8.23 18.97
N LYS A 121 12.39 8.09 18.92
CA LYS A 121 13.23 8.81 17.95
C LYS A 121 12.99 8.30 16.53
N VAL A 122 12.81 6.99 16.40
CA VAL A 122 12.51 6.31 15.13
C VAL A 122 11.13 6.70 14.64
N VAL A 123 10.12 6.69 15.52
CA VAL A 123 8.76 7.14 15.18
C VAL A 123 8.76 8.61 14.76
N ALA A 124 9.47 9.49 15.48
CA ALA A 124 9.58 10.90 15.13
C ALA A 124 10.27 11.10 13.77
N ALA A 125 11.32 10.34 13.47
CA ALA A 125 11.99 10.37 12.17
C ALA A 125 11.04 9.90 11.04
N ALA A 126 10.27 8.84 11.27
CA ALA A 126 9.25 8.35 10.34
C ALA A 126 8.16 9.40 10.07
N GLN A 127 7.62 10.02 11.12
CA GLN A 127 6.63 11.10 11.00
C GLN A 127 7.20 12.30 10.22
N ALA A 128 8.41 12.74 10.56
CA ALA A 128 9.07 13.85 9.87
C ALA A 128 9.34 13.54 8.39
N ARG A 129 9.60 12.28 8.07
CA ARG A 129 9.82 11.81 6.70
C ARG A 129 8.52 11.85 5.89
N LEU A 130 7.46 11.22 6.40
CA LEU A 130 6.13 11.23 5.76
C LEU A 130 5.56 12.65 5.65
N GLY A 131 5.79 13.50 6.67
CA GLY A 131 5.31 14.87 6.72
C GLY A 131 5.86 15.77 5.61
N LYS A 132 6.97 15.41 4.97
CA LYS A 132 7.51 16.19 3.84
C LYS A 132 6.79 15.91 2.52
N LEU A 133 6.15 14.75 2.40
CA LEU A 133 5.57 14.26 1.14
C LEU A 133 4.40 15.11 0.65
N GLY A 134 3.72 15.78 1.57
CA GLY A 134 2.49 16.52 1.28
C GLY A 134 2.46 17.89 1.93
N ARG A 135 1.47 18.67 1.51
CA ARG A 135 1.07 19.89 2.19
C ARG A 135 0.06 19.53 3.27
N TRP A 136 0.02 20.36 4.29
CA TRP A 136 -0.81 20.15 5.47
C TRP A 136 -1.49 21.45 5.81
N GLU A 137 -2.77 21.35 6.15
CA GLU A 137 -3.50 22.44 6.76
C GLU A 137 -3.87 22.04 8.18
N PHE A 138 -3.65 22.97 9.10
CA PHE A 138 -3.93 22.79 10.52
C PHE A 138 -4.75 23.97 11.03
N VAL A 139 -5.83 23.67 11.72
CA VAL A 139 -6.61 24.65 12.49
C VAL A 139 -6.53 24.29 13.96
N GLY A 140 -6.34 25.31 14.81
CA GLY A 140 -6.36 25.15 16.25
C GLY A 140 -5.11 24.45 16.81
N LYS A 141 -5.26 23.76 17.93
CA LYS A 141 -4.17 23.08 18.63
C LYS A 141 -4.63 21.70 19.08
N GLY A 142 -3.72 20.73 19.02
CA GLY A 142 -3.95 19.41 19.60
C GLY A 142 -4.22 19.49 21.12
N PRO A 143 -4.70 18.39 21.73
CA PRO A 143 -5.16 18.42 23.10
C PRO A 143 -4.03 18.69 24.09
N GLU A 144 -4.26 19.62 25.02
CA GLU A 144 -3.31 19.94 26.11
C GLU A 144 -3.40 18.91 27.25
N ASN A 145 -4.55 18.25 27.40
CA ASN A 145 -4.75 17.23 28.42
C ASN A 145 -3.94 15.95 28.09
N PRO A 146 -2.97 15.54 28.94
CA PRO A 146 -2.12 14.39 28.66
C PRO A 146 -2.88 13.06 28.64
N LEU A 147 -4.01 12.95 29.35
CA LEU A 147 -4.86 11.75 29.31
C LEU A 147 -5.55 11.62 27.96
N LEU A 148 -6.08 12.73 27.43
CA LEU A 148 -6.68 12.75 26.10
C LEU A 148 -5.63 12.45 25.02
N GLY A 149 -4.43 13.04 25.13
CA GLY A 149 -3.31 12.70 24.26
C GLY A 149 -2.92 11.21 24.33
N ALA A 150 -3.05 10.57 25.50
CA ALA A 150 -2.81 9.14 25.64
C ALA A 150 -3.94 8.28 25.03
N VAL A 151 -5.20 8.72 25.10
CA VAL A 151 -6.33 8.07 24.41
C VAL A 151 -6.13 8.09 22.90
N LEU A 152 -5.82 9.26 22.33
CA LEU A 152 -5.61 9.41 20.88
C LEU A 152 -4.41 8.58 20.39
N ARG A 153 -3.31 8.53 21.16
CA ARG A 153 -2.19 7.62 20.85
C ARG A 153 -2.59 6.15 20.92
N GLY A 154 -3.40 5.77 21.91
CA GLY A 154 -3.92 4.41 22.05
C GLY A 154 -4.81 4.00 20.88
N LEU A 155 -5.65 4.93 20.40
CA LEU A 155 -6.46 4.73 19.19
C LEU A 155 -5.55 4.53 17.99
N HIS A 156 -4.58 5.43 17.80
CA HIS A 156 -3.64 5.35 16.68
C HIS A 156 -2.93 4.00 16.64
N ASP A 157 -2.35 3.55 17.76
CA ASP A 157 -1.69 2.24 17.86
C ASP A 157 -2.64 1.07 17.54
N ALA A 158 -3.89 1.13 17.99
CA ALA A 158 -4.89 0.08 17.75
C ALA A 158 -5.36 0.04 16.29
N MET A 159 -5.51 1.19 15.64
CA MET A 159 -5.90 1.27 14.23
C MET A 159 -4.72 1.03 13.28
N ALA A 160 -3.47 1.25 13.72
CA ALA A 160 -2.29 1.08 12.89
C ALA A 160 -2.15 -0.33 12.32
N VAL A 161 -2.51 -1.36 13.09
CA VAL A 161 -2.50 -2.77 12.63
C VAL A 161 -3.68 -3.12 11.73
N GLN A 162 -4.78 -2.37 11.83
CA GLN A 162 -6.00 -2.58 11.05
C GLN A 162 -6.02 -1.80 9.74
N THR A 163 -5.19 -0.76 9.61
CA THR A 163 -5.22 0.15 8.46
C THR A 163 -4.42 -0.41 7.29
N MET A 164 -5.04 -0.49 6.12
CA MET A 164 -4.39 -0.97 4.89
C MET A 164 -3.28 -0.01 4.41
N PRO A 165 -2.15 -0.55 3.88
CA PRO A 165 -1.17 0.26 3.18
C PRO A 165 -1.70 0.73 1.82
N ARG A 166 -0.95 1.66 1.24
CA ARG A 166 -1.23 2.40 0.02
C ARG A 166 -1.48 1.59 -1.27
N PHE A 167 -1.06 0.33 -1.40
CA PHE A 167 -1.14 -0.41 -2.68
C PHE A 167 -1.63 -1.87 -2.51
N THR A 168 -2.72 -2.27 -3.19
CA THR A 168 -3.32 -3.61 -3.16
C THR A 168 -2.76 -4.48 -4.30
N PHE A 169 -2.40 -5.74 -4.04
CA PHE A 169 -1.78 -6.65 -5.03
C PHE A 169 -2.57 -6.73 -6.35
N MET A 170 -1.88 -6.67 -7.50
CA MET A 170 -2.45 -6.84 -8.86
C MET A 170 -3.56 -5.84 -9.27
N THR A 171 -3.75 -4.77 -8.50
CA THR A 171 -4.57 -3.62 -8.91
C THR A 171 -3.83 -2.76 -9.93
N PRO A 172 -4.52 -1.91 -10.71
CA PRO A 172 -3.86 -0.98 -11.63
C PRO A 172 -2.74 -0.15 -10.98
N GLU A 173 -2.88 0.22 -9.71
CA GLU A 173 -1.89 0.96 -8.91
C GLU A 173 -0.64 0.13 -8.63
N TRP A 174 -0.82 -1.17 -8.34
CA TRP A 174 0.28 -2.13 -8.21
C TRP A 174 1.01 -2.29 -9.54
N VAL A 175 0.25 -2.45 -10.63
CA VAL A 175 0.79 -2.66 -11.97
C VAL A 175 1.51 -1.42 -12.49
N HIS A 176 1.05 -0.23 -12.10
CA HIS A 176 1.76 0.99 -12.38
C HIS A 176 3.18 0.96 -11.78
N CYS A 177 3.32 0.51 -10.54
CA CYS A 177 4.64 0.32 -9.92
C CYS A 177 5.45 -0.76 -10.66
N ALA A 178 4.80 -1.87 -11.04
CA ALA A 178 5.44 -2.97 -11.76
C ALA A 178 6.02 -2.48 -13.09
N ARG A 179 5.23 -1.71 -13.85
CA ARG A 179 5.62 -1.10 -15.12
C ARG A 179 6.91 -0.32 -14.96
N GLN A 180 6.96 0.58 -13.98
CA GLN A 180 8.14 1.44 -13.77
C GLN A 180 9.40 0.64 -13.42
N ILE A 181 9.28 -0.39 -12.58
CA ILE A 181 10.40 -1.28 -12.20
C ILE A 181 10.90 -2.02 -13.44
N LEU A 182 9.99 -2.63 -14.19
CA LEU A 182 10.33 -3.45 -15.34
C LEU A 182 10.91 -2.63 -16.47
N THR A 183 10.33 -1.47 -16.81
CA THR A 183 10.82 -0.62 -17.91
C THR A 183 12.17 0.01 -17.58
N THR A 184 12.40 0.45 -16.34
CA THR A 184 13.72 0.98 -15.94
C THR A 184 14.79 -0.11 -16.07
N ARG A 185 14.50 -1.32 -15.59
CA ARG A 185 15.45 -2.43 -15.69
C ARG A 185 15.65 -2.87 -17.13
N ALA A 186 14.60 -2.83 -17.96
CA ALA A 186 14.71 -3.06 -19.38
C ALA A 186 15.73 -2.13 -20.05
N GLU A 187 15.70 -0.84 -19.73
CA GLU A 187 16.69 0.12 -20.25
C GLU A 187 18.11 -0.21 -19.77
N LYS A 188 18.28 -0.53 -18.48
CA LYS A 188 19.59 -0.92 -17.92
C LYS A 188 20.15 -2.18 -18.60
N TYR A 189 19.27 -3.10 -19.01
CA TYR A 189 19.64 -4.36 -19.63
C TYR A 189 19.29 -4.42 -21.13
N ALA A 190 19.13 -3.27 -21.79
CA ALA A 190 18.59 -3.19 -23.16
C ALA A 190 19.37 -4.08 -24.14
N ASP A 191 20.71 -4.08 -24.06
CA ASP A 191 21.57 -4.92 -24.89
C ASP A 191 21.35 -6.42 -24.69
N ARG A 192 20.92 -6.84 -23.49
CA ARG A 192 20.65 -8.26 -23.17
C ARG A 192 19.29 -8.73 -23.68
N ILE A 193 18.35 -7.82 -23.85
CA ILE A 193 16.97 -8.14 -24.25
C ILE A 193 16.62 -7.66 -25.68
N LYS A 194 17.56 -7.06 -26.41
CA LYS A 194 17.35 -6.51 -27.76
C LYS A 194 16.86 -7.52 -28.80
N ASP A 195 17.12 -8.82 -28.59
CA ASP A 195 16.71 -9.91 -29.50
C ASP A 195 15.57 -10.75 -28.89
N VAL A 196 14.99 -10.32 -27.76
CA VAL A 196 13.93 -11.04 -27.06
C VAL A 196 12.55 -10.59 -27.57
N VAL A 197 11.71 -11.56 -27.91
CA VAL A 197 10.27 -11.37 -28.14
C VAL A 197 9.51 -12.34 -27.23
N PHE A 198 8.90 -11.81 -26.17
CA PHE A 198 8.27 -12.62 -25.13
C PHE A 198 7.09 -11.91 -24.47
N THR A 199 5.97 -12.61 -24.28
CA THR A 199 4.76 -12.11 -23.61
C THR A 199 4.46 -12.94 -22.36
N PHE A 200 4.51 -12.29 -21.20
CA PHE A 200 4.16 -12.84 -19.90
C PHE A 200 2.81 -12.28 -19.44
N SER A 201 1.97 -13.11 -18.82
CA SER A 201 0.70 -12.66 -18.23
C SER A 201 0.38 -13.40 -16.93
N GLU A 202 -0.11 -12.66 -15.93
CA GLU A 202 -0.80 -13.21 -14.78
C GLU A 202 -2.21 -12.66 -14.72
N GLU A 203 -3.19 -13.54 -14.56
CA GLU A 203 -4.61 -13.18 -14.58
C GLU A 203 -5.37 -13.96 -13.49
N PHE A 204 -6.08 -13.24 -12.62
CA PHE A 204 -6.72 -13.82 -11.46
C PHE A 204 -8.21 -13.46 -11.40
N THR A 205 -9.03 -14.51 -11.27
CA THR A 205 -10.49 -14.46 -11.15
C THR A 205 -10.91 -14.52 -9.67
N ASP A 206 -12.21 -14.40 -9.39
CA ASP A 206 -12.73 -14.40 -8.01
C ASP A 206 -12.05 -13.35 -7.13
N THR A 207 -11.84 -12.19 -7.73
CA THR A 207 -11.23 -11.03 -7.09
C THR A 207 -12.14 -10.48 -6.00
N PRO A 208 -11.56 -9.93 -4.92
CA PRO A 208 -12.36 -9.35 -3.87
C PRO A 208 -13.12 -8.14 -4.39
N ALA A 209 -14.43 -8.12 -4.15
CA ALA A 209 -15.32 -7.04 -4.61
C ALA A 209 -14.89 -5.65 -4.13
N TYR A 210 -14.13 -5.56 -3.03
CA TYR A 210 -13.60 -4.28 -2.54
C TYR A 210 -12.51 -3.67 -3.46
N ALA A 211 -11.73 -4.50 -4.17
CA ALA A 211 -10.67 -4.04 -5.07
C ALA A 211 -11.08 -4.11 -6.55
N PHE A 212 -12.04 -4.98 -6.88
CA PHE A 212 -12.56 -5.21 -8.23
C PHE A 212 -14.10 -5.26 -8.20
N PRO A 213 -14.77 -4.12 -7.98
CA PRO A 213 -16.21 -4.05 -7.69
C PRO A 213 -17.11 -4.41 -8.88
N ASP A 214 -16.56 -4.41 -10.09
CA ASP A 214 -17.20 -4.88 -11.33
C ASP A 214 -16.94 -6.39 -11.59
N GLY A 215 -16.25 -7.06 -10.67
CA GLY A 215 -15.82 -8.46 -10.85
C GLY A 215 -14.68 -8.61 -11.86
N SER A 216 -13.99 -7.51 -12.23
CA SER A 216 -12.86 -7.56 -13.13
C SER A 216 -11.73 -8.43 -12.59
N HIS A 217 -10.95 -8.99 -13.50
CA HIS A 217 -9.82 -9.83 -13.14
C HIS A 217 -8.65 -8.97 -12.68
N GLY A 218 -8.02 -9.36 -11.57
CA GLY A 218 -6.77 -8.78 -11.12
C GLY A 218 -5.63 -9.40 -11.91
N GLY A 219 -4.60 -8.64 -12.23
CA GLY A 219 -3.48 -9.20 -13.00
C GLY A 219 -2.62 -8.15 -13.64
N PHE A 220 -1.58 -8.64 -14.30
CA PHE A 220 -0.72 -7.81 -15.14
C PHE A 220 -0.11 -8.64 -16.26
N TRP A 221 0.26 -7.96 -17.32
CA TRP A 221 0.96 -8.55 -18.44
C TRP A 221 2.16 -7.71 -18.83
N VAL A 222 3.14 -8.36 -19.45
CA VAL A 222 4.38 -7.75 -19.90
C VAL A 222 4.70 -8.31 -21.27
N GLN A 223 4.88 -7.43 -22.24
CA GLN A 223 5.39 -7.77 -23.57
C GLN A 223 6.78 -7.19 -23.71
N CYS A 224 7.76 -8.05 -23.98
CA CYS A 224 9.08 -7.67 -24.47
C CYS A 224 9.10 -7.85 -25.98
N ASP A 225 9.43 -6.80 -26.72
CA ASP A 225 9.62 -6.82 -28.16
C ASP A 225 10.91 -6.08 -28.53
N HIS A 226 11.95 -6.85 -28.85
CA HIS A 226 13.28 -6.38 -29.25
C HIS A 226 13.84 -5.30 -28.31
N GLY A 227 13.84 -5.58 -27.01
CA GLY A 227 14.35 -4.68 -25.98
C GLY A 227 13.34 -3.66 -25.44
N ASN A 228 12.17 -3.51 -26.08
CA ASN A 228 11.10 -2.65 -25.58
C ASN A 228 10.18 -3.44 -24.67
N LEU A 229 9.96 -2.98 -23.44
CA LEU A 229 8.98 -3.56 -22.53
C LEU A 229 7.72 -2.71 -22.47
N THR A 230 6.57 -3.35 -22.70
CA THR A 230 5.24 -2.79 -22.45
C THR A 230 4.60 -3.58 -21.31
N VAL A 231 4.00 -2.88 -20.35
CA VAL A 231 3.35 -3.50 -19.17
C VAL A 231 1.93 -2.96 -19.03
N GLY A 232 0.96 -3.82 -18.77
CA GLY A 232 -0.43 -3.41 -18.56
C GLY A 232 -1.11 -4.19 -17.44
N ALA A 233 -2.22 -3.63 -16.95
CA ALA A 233 -3.01 -4.19 -15.85
C ALA A 233 -4.18 -5.02 -16.39
N GLY A 234 -4.66 -5.95 -15.55
CA GLY A 234 -5.77 -6.82 -15.88
C GLY A 234 -5.39 -7.94 -16.87
N PRO A 235 -6.38 -8.52 -17.57
CA PRO A 235 -6.14 -9.61 -18.52
C PRO A 235 -5.31 -9.13 -19.72
N LEU A 236 -4.58 -10.07 -20.34
CA LEU A 236 -3.86 -9.81 -21.59
C LEU A 236 -4.85 -9.39 -22.70
N PRO A 237 -4.61 -8.29 -23.43
CA PRO A 237 -5.48 -7.90 -24.54
C PRO A 237 -5.49 -8.97 -25.64
N THR A 238 -6.65 -9.22 -26.25
CA THR A 238 -6.81 -10.22 -27.33
C THR A 238 -5.84 -10.03 -28.49
N ALA A 239 -5.46 -8.77 -28.80
CA ALA A 239 -4.49 -8.46 -29.85
C ALA A 239 -3.05 -8.93 -29.53
N MET A 240 -2.76 -9.26 -28.27
CA MET A 240 -1.46 -9.73 -27.78
C MET A 240 -1.49 -11.22 -27.40
N GLU A 241 -2.65 -11.89 -27.51
CA GLU A 241 -2.76 -13.32 -27.28
C GLU A 241 -2.18 -14.14 -28.46
N PRO A 242 -1.68 -15.36 -28.19
CA PRO A 242 -1.54 -16.00 -26.88
C PRO A 242 -0.31 -15.50 -26.10
N ALA A 243 -0.38 -15.52 -24.76
CA ALA A 243 0.79 -15.34 -23.92
C ALA A 243 1.82 -16.47 -24.14
N ASP A 244 3.10 -16.16 -23.99
CA ASP A 244 4.17 -17.16 -23.99
C ASP A 244 4.25 -17.90 -22.65
N MET A 245 4.01 -17.19 -21.56
CA MET A 245 3.83 -17.75 -20.22
C MET A 245 2.63 -17.11 -19.54
N LEU A 246 1.71 -17.95 -19.07
CA LEU A 246 0.45 -17.55 -18.44
C LEU A 246 0.30 -18.20 -17.07
N THR A 247 0.22 -17.39 -16.02
CA THR A 247 -0.31 -17.80 -14.72
C THR A 247 -1.79 -17.39 -14.67
N LYS A 248 -2.72 -18.33 -14.49
CA LYS A 248 -4.15 -18.04 -14.40
C LYS A 248 -4.83 -18.82 -13.29
N GLY A 249 -5.73 -18.19 -12.53
CA GLY A 249 -6.40 -18.89 -11.44
C GLY A 249 -7.27 -18.00 -10.55
N MET A 250 -7.66 -18.53 -9.40
CA MET A 250 -8.37 -17.77 -8.38
C MET A 250 -7.42 -16.79 -7.66
N TYR A 251 -7.91 -15.62 -7.30
CA TYR A 251 -7.14 -14.55 -6.65
C TYR A 251 -6.70 -14.94 -5.23
N THR A 252 -7.63 -15.39 -4.38
CA THR A 252 -7.34 -15.66 -2.95
C THR A 252 -6.18 -16.63 -2.72
N PRO A 253 -6.07 -17.78 -3.42
CA PRO A 253 -4.96 -18.71 -3.20
C PRO A 253 -3.58 -18.17 -3.59
N ILE A 254 -3.50 -17.23 -4.55
CA ILE A 254 -2.21 -16.73 -5.04
C ILE A 254 -1.70 -15.52 -4.25
N VAL A 255 -2.56 -14.80 -3.54
CA VAL A 255 -2.20 -13.58 -2.81
C VAL A 255 -1.00 -13.77 -1.85
N PRO A 256 -0.94 -14.85 -1.04
CA PRO A 256 0.23 -15.06 -0.16
C PRO A 256 1.53 -15.23 -0.96
N VAL A 257 1.45 -15.86 -2.14
CA VAL A 257 2.60 -16.10 -3.02
C VAL A 257 3.06 -14.83 -3.73
N GLY A 258 2.10 -14.03 -4.18
CA GLY A 258 2.37 -12.82 -4.95
C GLY A 258 2.94 -11.65 -4.14
N ARG A 259 2.78 -11.68 -2.81
CA ARG A 259 3.22 -10.65 -1.86
C ARG A 259 4.49 -11.00 -1.08
N THR A 260 5.18 -12.05 -1.49
CA THR A 260 6.43 -12.50 -0.85
C THR A 260 7.60 -11.59 -1.22
N VAL A 261 8.45 -11.29 -0.24
CA VAL A 261 9.77 -10.65 -0.43
C VAL A 261 10.83 -11.74 -0.22
N ASN A 262 11.22 -12.45 -1.28
CA ASN A 262 12.13 -13.59 -1.18
C ASN A 262 13.46 -13.22 -0.53
N ALA A 263 13.99 -12.02 -0.80
CA ALA A 263 15.23 -11.53 -0.22
C ALA A 263 15.20 -11.32 1.31
N ALA A 264 14.02 -11.27 1.95
CA ALA A 264 13.87 -10.99 3.39
C ALA A 264 13.39 -12.21 4.20
N MET A 265 13.14 -13.35 3.55
CA MET A 265 12.55 -14.53 4.19
C MET A 265 13.55 -15.27 5.09
N THR A 266 13.12 -15.65 6.29
CA THR A 266 13.80 -16.65 7.11
C THR A 266 13.56 -18.07 6.56
N GLU A 267 14.28 -19.08 7.05
CA GLU A 267 14.06 -20.48 6.67
C GLU A 267 12.63 -20.96 6.99
N ASP A 268 12.06 -20.49 8.10
CA ASP A 268 10.68 -20.79 8.49
C ASP A 268 9.68 -20.11 7.54
N ASP A 269 9.90 -18.85 7.17
CA ASP A 269 9.06 -18.14 6.18
C ASP A 269 9.14 -18.84 4.81
N GLN A 270 10.33 -19.32 4.41
CA GLN A 270 10.52 -20.09 3.17
C GLN A 270 9.75 -21.41 3.20
N ALA A 271 9.72 -22.09 4.35
CA ALA A 271 8.94 -23.31 4.52
C ALA A 271 7.44 -23.01 4.46
N GLU A 272 6.96 -21.95 5.11
CA GLU A 272 5.56 -21.51 5.08
C GLU A 272 5.13 -21.12 3.66
N GLN A 273 5.96 -20.36 2.95
CA GLN A 273 5.76 -19.98 1.57
C GLN A 273 5.73 -21.18 0.62
N ALA A 274 6.55 -22.20 0.88
CA ALA A 274 6.52 -23.43 0.13
C ALA A 274 5.19 -24.16 0.32
N GLU A 275 4.59 -24.11 1.52
CA GLU A 275 3.25 -24.65 1.77
C GLU A 275 2.14 -23.82 1.10
N TYR A 276 2.21 -22.48 1.14
CA TYR A 276 1.27 -21.62 0.39
C TYR A 276 1.35 -21.89 -1.11
N SER A 277 2.56 -21.98 -1.67
CA SER A 277 2.78 -22.31 -3.07
C SER A 277 2.22 -23.69 -3.41
N LYS A 278 2.51 -24.71 -2.59
CA LYS A 278 1.93 -26.05 -2.77
C LYS A 278 0.41 -26.02 -2.77
N ALA A 279 -0.21 -25.24 -1.88
CA ALA A 279 -1.66 -25.11 -1.78
C ALA A 279 -2.26 -24.39 -3.01
N ALA A 280 -1.68 -23.25 -3.42
CA ALA A 280 -2.13 -22.45 -4.55
C ALA A 280 -2.13 -23.23 -5.87
N PHE A 281 -1.10 -24.06 -6.07
CA PHE A 281 -0.92 -24.85 -7.30
C PHE A 281 -1.39 -26.30 -7.17
N ARG A 282 -1.97 -26.72 -6.04
CA ARG A 282 -2.41 -28.11 -5.82
C ARG A 282 -3.52 -28.50 -6.78
N PHE A 283 -3.50 -29.72 -7.29
CA PHE A 283 -4.67 -30.27 -7.98
C PHE A 283 -5.78 -30.59 -6.96
N ASP A 284 -6.95 -29.97 -7.13
CA ASP A 284 -8.15 -30.29 -6.37
C ASP A 284 -8.88 -31.47 -7.04
N LYS A 285 -8.90 -32.62 -6.38
CA LYS A 285 -9.56 -33.84 -6.88
C LYS A 285 -11.09 -33.76 -6.86
N VAL A 286 -11.66 -32.92 -6.01
CA VAL A 286 -13.12 -32.73 -5.89
C VAL A 286 -13.61 -31.82 -7.01
N LEU A 287 -12.88 -30.72 -7.27
CA LEU A 287 -13.21 -29.77 -8.34
C LEU A 287 -12.60 -30.14 -9.71
N ASN A 288 -11.77 -31.18 -9.75
CA ASN A 288 -11.04 -31.66 -10.93
C ASN A 288 -10.28 -30.55 -11.68
N ARG A 289 -9.67 -29.62 -10.94
CA ARG A 289 -8.92 -28.46 -11.46
C ARG A 289 -7.85 -28.01 -10.48
N ARG A 290 -6.86 -27.24 -10.91
CA ARG A 290 -5.98 -26.50 -9.98
C ARG A 290 -6.61 -25.14 -9.67
N PRO A 291 -6.44 -24.60 -8.45
CA PRO A 291 -6.83 -23.22 -8.14
C PRO A 291 -6.08 -22.20 -9.00
N VAL A 292 -4.79 -22.45 -9.25
CA VAL A 292 -3.93 -21.65 -10.12
C VAL A 292 -3.13 -22.58 -11.04
N GLU A 293 -3.04 -22.22 -12.31
CA GLU A 293 -2.32 -22.95 -13.34
C GLU A 293 -1.26 -22.07 -14.00
N GLN A 294 -0.10 -22.67 -14.28
CA GLN A 294 0.93 -22.08 -15.12
C GLN A 294 0.98 -22.86 -16.43
N THR A 295 0.85 -22.15 -17.55
CA THR A 295 0.81 -22.72 -18.89
C THR A 295 1.70 -21.92 -19.84
N GLN A 296 1.98 -22.49 -21.02
CA GLN A 296 2.74 -21.84 -22.10
C GLN A 296 1.93 -21.84 -23.40
N PRO A 297 0.86 -21.03 -23.50
CA PRO A 297 -0.12 -21.15 -24.59
C PRO A 297 0.45 -20.95 -26.00
N SER A 298 1.46 -20.10 -26.18
CA SER A 298 2.09 -19.87 -27.48
C SER A 298 3.01 -21.00 -27.96
N GLY A 299 3.45 -21.88 -27.05
CA GLY A 299 4.47 -22.89 -27.32
C GLY A 299 5.92 -22.40 -27.40
N ARG A 300 6.22 -21.11 -27.15
CA ARG A 300 7.60 -20.56 -27.21
C ARG A 300 8.50 -20.97 -26.05
N GLY A 301 7.97 -21.63 -25.03
CA GLY A 301 8.74 -22.12 -23.90
C GLY A 301 8.73 -21.17 -22.69
N PRO A 302 9.60 -21.39 -21.69
CA PRO A 302 9.66 -20.58 -20.49
C PRO A 302 10.26 -19.19 -20.75
N MET A 303 10.14 -18.31 -19.75
CA MET A 303 10.76 -16.98 -19.78
C MET A 303 12.27 -17.06 -20.08
N PRO A 304 12.77 -16.30 -21.07
CA PRO A 304 14.21 -16.19 -21.34
C PRO A 304 14.98 -15.69 -20.12
N SER A 305 16.17 -16.22 -19.89
CA SER A 305 17.01 -15.88 -18.72
C SER A 305 17.38 -14.39 -18.66
N GLU A 306 17.48 -13.77 -19.83
CA GLU A 306 17.75 -12.36 -20.07
C GLU A 306 16.59 -11.47 -19.62
N LEU A 307 15.36 -11.96 -19.76
CA LEU A 307 14.17 -11.32 -19.21
C LEU A 307 14.00 -11.65 -17.72
N GLY A 308 14.42 -12.86 -17.31
CA GLY A 308 14.45 -13.28 -15.91
C GLY A 308 15.20 -12.32 -14.99
N VAL A 309 16.31 -11.72 -15.41
CA VAL A 309 17.06 -10.73 -14.60
C VAL A 309 16.32 -9.39 -14.42
N ILE A 310 15.33 -9.10 -15.27
CA ILE A 310 14.45 -7.93 -15.17
C ILE A 310 13.30 -8.23 -14.20
N PHE A 311 12.73 -9.43 -14.27
CA PHE A 311 11.61 -9.89 -13.43
C PHE A 311 12.00 -10.35 -12.04
N MET A 312 13.22 -10.86 -11.86
CA MET A 312 13.70 -11.43 -10.59
C MET A 312 13.42 -10.55 -9.36
N PRO A 313 13.65 -9.23 -9.38
CA PRO A 313 13.33 -8.39 -8.22
C PRO A 313 11.87 -7.93 -8.20
N LEU A 314 11.03 -8.22 -9.21
CA LEU A 314 9.70 -7.63 -9.33
C LEU A 314 8.82 -7.91 -8.12
N HIS A 315 8.72 -9.18 -7.72
CA HIS A 315 7.99 -9.57 -6.51
C HIS A 315 8.63 -8.92 -5.29
N ASP A 316 9.95 -9.00 -5.14
CA ASP A 316 10.62 -8.40 -3.99
C ASP A 316 10.39 -6.87 -3.90
N GLU A 317 10.43 -6.12 -5.01
CA GLU A 317 10.26 -4.67 -5.09
C GLU A 317 8.80 -4.22 -4.93
N LEU A 318 7.84 -5.02 -5.40
CA LEU A 318 6.41 -4.72 -5.29
C LEU A 318 5.82 -5.19 -3.97
N SER A 319 6.28 -6.34 -3.47
CA SER A 319 5.99 -6.80 -2.11
C SER A 319 6.54 -5.80 -1.10
N LYS A 320 7.75 -5.28 -1.31
CA LYS A 320 8.30 -4.13 -0.56
C LYS A 320 7.37 -2.91 -0.54
N ARG A 321 6.76 -2.53 -1.69
CA ARG A 321 5.82 -1.39 -1.78
C ARG A 321 4.41 -1.68 -1.28
N THR A 322 3.98 -2.94 -1.26
CA THR A 322 2.67 -3.40 -0.76
C THR A 322 2.71 -3.94 0.68
N ALA A 323 3.91 -4.12 1.24
CA ALA A 323 4.19 -4.65 2.58
C ALA A 323 5.16 -3.75 3.40
N ASN A 324 5.35 -2.49 3.00
CA ASN A 324 6.10 -1.47 3.74
C ASN A 324 7.63 -1.68 3.92
N GLU A 325 8.31 -2.40 3.04
CA GLU A 325 9.78 -2.53 3.07
C GLU A 325 10.44 -1.81 1.88
N LEU A 326 11.68 -1.34 2.04
CA LEU A 326 12.48 -0.77 0.94
C LEU A 326 13.81 -1.51 0.79
N PRO A 327 14.38 -1.62 -0.43
CA PRO A 327 15.65 -2.30 -0.65
C PRO A 327 16.82 -1.57 0.02
N CYS A 328 17.87 -2.33 0.33
CA CYS A 328 19.10 -1.85 0.95
C CYS A 328 20.01 -1.01 0.04
N ASP A 329 19.80 -1.07 -1.27
CA ASP A 329 20.61 -0.47 -2.34
C ASP A 329 19.81 0.51 -3.22
N PHE A 330 18.63 0.92 -2.75
CA PHE A 330 17.66 1.70 -3.52
C PHE A 330 18.16 3.09 -3.95
N ASP A 331 19.09 3.71 -3.20
CA ASP A 331 19.58 5.07 -3.47
C ASP A 331 20.53 5.14 -4.68
N ASP A 332 21.03 4.01 -5.18
CA ASP A 332 22.10 3.99 -6.18
C ASP A 332 21.61 4.17 -7.64
N SER A 333 20.30 4.35 -7.88
CA SER A 333 19.75 4.40 -9.25
C SER A 333 18.50 5.29 -9.46
N LEU A 334 18.23 6.24 -8.57
CA LEU A 334 17.11 7.18 -8.72
C LEU A 334 17.30 8.11 -9.94
N LYS A 335 16.48 7.95 -10.97
CA LYS A 335 16.42 8.89 -12.11
C LYS A 335 15.64 10.16 -11.75
N ALA A 336 16.04 11.30 -12.30
CA ALA A 336 15.36 12.60 -12.12
C ALA A 336 13.89 12.61 -12.60
N GLU A 337 13.48 11.63 -13.40
CA GLU A 337 12.12 11.44 -13.93
C GLU A 337 11.16 10.82 -12.91
N TRP A 338 11.68 10.00 -11.98
CA TRP A 338 10.94 9.41 -10.86
C TRP A 338 10.49 10.44 -9.83
N SER A 339 10.90 11.66 -10.12
CA SER A 339 10.66 12.84 -9.38
C SER A 339 9.41 13.57 -9.94
N ALA A 340 8.98 13.34 -11.18
CA ALA A 340 7.74 13.91 -11.68
C ALA A 340 6.51 13.44 -10.88
N PRO A 341 5.52 14.32 -10.59
CA PRO A 341 4.25 13.89 -10.01
C PRO A 341 3.65 12.77 -10.86
N PRO A 342 3.35 11.59 -10.31
CA PRO A 342 2.94 10.47 -11.15
C PRO A 342 1.56 10.79 -11.74
N ARG A 343 1.40 10.53 -13.04
CA ARG A 343 0.08 10.52 -13.69
C ARG A 343 -0.50 9.12 -13.45
N PHE A 344 -1.21 8.97 -12.34
CA PHE A 344 -2.01 7.78 -12.07
C PHE A 344 -3.34 7.87 -12.83
N ASP A 345 -4.06 6.77 -12.99
CA ASP A 345 -5.48 6.80 -13.38
C ASP A 345 -6.29 7.35 -12.20
N ARG A 346 -6.20 8.65 -11.99
CA ARG A 346 -6.88 9.37 -10.92
C ARG A 346 -8.21 9.91 -11.42
N ASP A 347 -9.11 10.18 -10.49
CA ASP A 347 -10.29 10.98 -10.78
C ASP A 347 -9.87 12.29 -11.49
N PRO A 348 -10.58 12.74 -12.55
CA PRO A 348 -10.28 13.97 -13.26
C PRO A 348 -10.08 15.20 -12.34
N ASP A 349 -10.69 15.18 -11.15
CA ASP A 349 -10.64 16.26 -10.18
C ASP A 349 -9.50 16.10 -9.14
N TYR A 350 -8.52 15.22 -9.37
CA TYR A 350 -7.40 15.03 -8.44
C TYR A 350 -6.58 16.32 -8.23
N ASP A 351 -6.49 16.74 -6.97
CA ASP A 351 -5.75 17.93 -6.59
C ASP A 351 -4.29 17.62 -6.24
N THR A 352 -3.41 17.85 -7.21
CA THR A 352 -1.96 17.71 -7.04
C THR A 352 -1.33 18.74 -6.09
N SER A 353 -2.06 19.78 -5.68
CA SER A 353 -1.54 20.82 -4.77
C SER A 353 -1.16 20.27 -3.39
N TRP A 354 -1.77 19.15 -2.97
CA TRP A 354 -1.49 18.46 -1.72
C TRP A 354 -0.17 17.70 -1.71
N LEU A 355 0.51 17.57 -2.84
CA LEU A 355 1.78 16.85 -2.96
C LEU A 355 2.96 17.82 -3.05
N ASN A 356 4.09 17.44 -2.46
CA ASN A 356 5.38 18.14 -2.62
C ASN A 356 6.36 17.35 -3.49
N TYR A 357 5.84 16.52 -4.40
CA TYR A 357 6.67 15.72 -5.31
C TYR A 357 7.39 16.57 -6.36
N ASP A 358 7.29 17.89 -6.35
CA ASP A 358 8.19 18.78 -7.10
C ASP A 358 9.48 19.07 -6.31
N LYS A 359 9.45 18.92 -4.97
CA LYS A 359 10.53 19.32 -4.04
C LYS A 359 11.19 18.15 -3.33
N VAL A 360 10.45 17.07 -3.11
CA VAL A 360 10.92 15.89 -2.38
C VAL A 360 10.61 14.60 -3.14
N ASP A 361 11.47 13.60 -3.03
CA ASP A 361 11.17 12.25 -3.53
C ASP A 361 10.02 11.59 -2.75
N ILE A 362 9.60 10.39 -3.17
CA ILE A 362 8.53 9.63 -2.52
C ILE A 362 8.87 9.18 -1.09
N TYR A 363 10.07 9.49 -0.61
CA TYR A 363 10.55 9.23 0.73
C TYR A 363 10.85 10.51 1.51
N GLY A 364 10.48 11.70 1.02
CA GLY A 364 10.68 12.95 1.75
C GLY A 364 12.13 13.44 1.78
N ASN A 365 13.02 12.88 0.95
CA ASN A 365 14.35 13.44 0.75
C ASN A 365 14.28 14.62 -0.21
N ALA A 366 15.11 15.65 0.02
CA ALA A 366 15.22 16.77 -0.89
C ALA A 366 15.77 16.32 -2.25
N ARG A 367 15.37 17.02 -3.31
CA ARG A 367 15.83 16.75 -4.68
C ARG A 367 16.83 17.75 -5.19
#